data_AF-A0A9P3BL67-F1
#
_entry.id   AF-A0A9P3BL67-F1
#
_cell.length_a   1.000
_cell.length_b   1.000
_cell.length_c   1.000
_cell.angle_alpha   90.00
_cell.angle_beta   90.00
_cell.angle_gamma   90.00
#
_symmetry.space_group_name_H-M   'P 1'
#
loop_
_entity.id
_entity.type
_entity.pdbx_description
1 polymer ?
#
loop_
_entity_poly.entity_id
_entity_poly.type
_entity_poly.pdbx_seq_one_letter_code
_entity_poly.pdbx_strand_id
1 'polypeptide(L)'
;MSFLNLDLLGTAKQEKHHVCVNPLYNEKRNAYLDGLYDTWELVSNVENPYLGPASLARFGIKCHNLLQESSFVEVPYATKFFRRMPHGKLQEYLIDMDDEETVCCISDEKDLWGLNTQVLRELDSVMLAATICTALGLAFNAYERKTSDGQQVTLRQISGWKKADFGLGIFHDVFYDDIFHSKHWYPEDAWQSGKPKDQPHVMFTLAHEYEVKDNSLLRGEVMALSIMGGRKGRVLQAYFADEGLVIFKSRLFLFAGEEDGKTSSEFFLQYMGSEIFGDTAVTETPSIL
;
A
#
# COMPACT_ATOMS: atom_id res chain seq x y z
N MET A 1 -5.54 18.63 -25.02
CA MET A 1 -5.37 19.54 -23.88
C MET A 1 -6.72 20.17 -23.52
N SER A 2 -7.50 19.52 -22.67
CA SER A 2 -8.68 20.13 -22.05
C SER A 2 -8.45 20.17 -20.54
N PHE A 3 -8.32 21.38 -20.01
CA PHE A 3 -8.43 21.65 -18.59
C PHE A 3 -9.86 21.32 -18.16
N LEU A 4 -10.03 20.30 -17.33
CA LEU A 4 -11.29 20.06 -16.63
C LEU A 4 -11.23 20.74 -15.26
N ASN A 5 -12.29 21.50 -15.02
CA ASN A 5 -12.50 22.49 -13.96
C ASN A 5 -12.25 21.95 -12.54
N LEU A 6 -11.55 22.77 -11.76
CA LEU A 6 -11.26 22.59 -10.34
C LEU A 6 -12.35 23.16 -9.39
N ASP A 7 -13.56 23.42 -9.89
CA ASP A 7 -14.62 24.16 -9.17
C ASP A 7 -15.88 23.32 -8.85
N LEU A 8 -15.68 22.09 -8.38
CA LEU A 8 -16.75 21.28 -7.78
C LEU A 8 -16.33 20.67 -6.44
N LEU A 9 -15.62 21.44 -5.60
CA LEU A 9 -15.53 21.18 -4.16
C LEU A 9 -16.73 21.84 -3.47
N GLY A 10 -17.91 21.26 -3.68
CA GLY A 10 -19.01 21.45 -2.75
C GLY A 10 -18.58 20.91 -1.39
N THR A 11 -18.82 21.67 -0.32
CA THR A 11 -18.62 21.24 1.06
C THR A 11 -19.56 20.08 1.36
N ALA A 12 -19.15 18.87 0.99
CA ALA A 12 -19.75 17.65 1.48
C ALA A 12 -19.57 17.65 2.99
N LYS A 13 -20.67 17.78 3.73
CA LYS A 13 -20.70 17.40 5.15
C LYS A 13 -20.18 15.97 5.19
N GLN A 14 -18.99 15.78 5.74
CA GLN A 14 -18.43 14.47 6.05
C GLN A 14 -19.46 13.76 6.96
N GLU A 15 -20.22 12.82 6.40
CA GLU A 15 -21.00 11.91 7.21
C GLU A 15 -19.99 11.15 8.07
N LYS A 16 -20.11 11.26 9.40
CA LYS A 16 -19.32 10.45 10.32
C LYS A 16 -19.71 8.99 10.10
N HIS A 17 -18.97 8.30 9.25
CA HIS A 17 -19.09 6.86 9.12
C HIS A 17 -18.74 6.25 10.47
N HIS A 18 -19.76 5.75 11.18
CA HIS A 18 -19.56 4.99 12.41
C HIS A 18 -18.80 3.71 12.08
N VAL A 19 -17.50 3.68 12.38
CA VAL A 19 -16.73 2.44 12.42
C VAL A 19 -17.44 1.52 13.42
N CYS A 20 -17.98 0.41 12.93
CA CYS A 20 -18.71 -0.53 13.75
C CYS A 20 -17.70 -1.36 14.55
N VAL A 21 -17.24 -0.82 15.67
CA VAL A 21 -16.30 -1.49 16.57
C VAL A 21 -17.08 -2.43 17.48
N ASN A 22 -16.62 -3.68 17.58
CA ASN A 22 -17.15 -4.61 18.58
C ASN A 22 -16.86 -4.05 19.98
N PRO A 23 -17.88 -3.77 20.82
CA PRO A 23 -17.68 -3.16 22.13
C PRO A 23 -16.72 -3.91 23.04
N LEU A 24 -16.57 -5.23 22.84
CA LEU A 24 -15.66 -6.08 23.61
C LEU A 24 -14.18 -5.71 23.43
N TYR A 25 -13.81 -5.03 22.34
CA TYR A 25 -12.43 -4.68 22.03
C TYR A 25 -12.15 -3.18 22.11
N ASN A 26 -13.10 -2.37 22.60
CA ASN A 26 -12.96 -0.92 22.67
C ASN A 26 -11.77 -0.47 23.52
N GLU A 27 -11.59 -1.08 24.71
CA GLU A 27 -10.49 -0.72 25.61
C GLU A 27 -9.13 -1.03 24.97
N LYS A 28 -8.96 -2.25 24.43
CA LYS A 28 -7.72 -2.65 23.75
C LYS A 28 -7.44 -1.80 22.51
N ARG A 29 -8.47 -1.52 21.70
CA ARG A 29 -8.36 -0.62 20.54
C ARG A 29 -7.91 0.78 20.95
N ASN A 30 -8.51 1.36 21.99
CA ASN A 30 -8.15 2.70 22.42
C ASN A 30 -6.72 2.75 22.96
N ALA A 31 -6.29 1.76 23.74
CA ALA A 31 -4.89 1.65 24.17
C ALA A 31 -3.91 1.55 22.98
N TYR A 32 -4.27 0.82 21.92
CA TYR A 32 -3.48 0.76 20.69
C TYR A 32 -3.48 2.09 19.92
N LEU A 33 -4.59 2.83 19.91
CA LEU A 33 -4.64 4.16 19.30
C LEU A 33 -3.76 5.15 20.06
N ASP A 34 -3.78 5.12 21.39
CA ASP A 34 -2.92 5.97 22.22
C ASP A 34 -1.44 5.65 21.96
N GLY A 35 -1.05 4.37 21.95
CA GLY A 35 0.32 3.97 21.62
C GLY A 35 0.74 4.30 20.18
N LEU A 36 -0.19 4.23 19.23
CA LEU A 36 0.06 4.66 17.85
C LEU A 36 0.25 6.18 17.77
N TYR A 37 -0.52 6.95 18.54
CA TYR A 37 -0.37 8.40 18.64
C TYR A 37 0.98 8.78 19.26
N ASP A 38 1.40 8.13 20.35
CA ASP A 38 2.72 8.33 20.96
C ASP A 38 3.85 8.04 19.95
N THR A 39 3.73 6.92 19.21
CA THR A 39 4.69 6.58 18.16
C THR A 39 4.71 7.63 17.06
N TRP A 40 3.54 8.10 16.63
CA TRP A 40 3.39 9.12 15.61
C TRP A 40 3.99 10.45 16.04
N GLU A 41 3.75 10.93 17.27
CA GLU A 41 4.36 12.17 17.78
C GLU A 41 5.89 12.08 17.80
N LEU A 42 6.44 10.93 18.18
CA LEU A 42 7.88 10.73 18.18
C LEU A 42 8.47 10.75 16.76
N VAL A 43 7.75 10.19 15.79
CA VAL A 43 8.16 10.09 14.39
C VAL A 43 7.98 11.42 13.66
N SER A 44 6.89 12.15 13.89
CA SER A 44 6.60 13.44 13.24
C SER A 44 7.62 14.52 13.61
N ASN A 45 8.15 14.46 14.84
CA ASN A 45 9.20 15.35 15.33
C ASN A 45 10.61 15.02 14.79
N VAL A 46 10.78 13.98 13.96
CA VAL A 46 12.08 13.67 13.34
C VAL A 46 12.25 14.49 12.07
N GLU A 47 13.25 15.37 12.03
CA GLU A 47 13.59 16.15 10.82
C GLU A 47 14.11 15.27 9.68
N ASN A 48 14.83 14.21 10.00
CA ASN A 48 15.41 13.30 9.04
C ASN A 48 14.34 12.36 8.43
N PRO A 49 14.17 12.31 7.09
CA PRO A 49 13.21 11.40 6.47
C PRO A 49 13.58 9.91 6.61
N TYR A 50 14.81 9.59 7.05
CA TYR A 50 15.29 8.22 7.24
C TYR A 50 15.28 7.81 8.71
N LEU A 51 14.60 6.71 9.01
CA LEU A 51 14.55 6.08 10.33
C LEU A 51 15.50 4.88 10.36
N GLY A 52 16.66 5.09 10.98
CA GLY A 52 17.65 4.05 11.23
C GLY A 52 17.30 3.16 12.44
N PRO A 53 18.06 2.07 12.68
CA PRO A 53 17.76 1.11 13.74
C PRO A 53 17.64 1.71 15.15
N ALA A 54 18.46 2.72 15.46
CA ALA A 54 18.38 3.42 16.75
C ALA A 54 17.07 4.20 16.93
N SER A 55 16.60 4.88 15.87
CA SER A 55 15.31 5.58 15.88
C SER A 55 14.16 4.58 16.03
N LEU A 56 14.18 3.49 15.25
CA LEU A 56 13.15 2.46 15.32
C LEU A 56 13.04 1.85 16.73
N ALA A 57 14.19 1.49 17.33
CA ALA A 57 14.22 0.98 18.70
C ALA A 57 13.70 2.00 19.73
N ARG A 58 14.07 3.29 19.57
CA ARG A 58 13.58 4.37 20.43
C ARG A 58 12.07 4.56 20.35
N PHE A 59 11.49 4.32 19.18
CA PHE A 59 10.06 4.50 18.93
C PHE A 59 9.24 3.24 19.18
N GLY A 60 9.83 2.17 19.71
CA GLY A 60 9.13 0.89 19.88
C GLY A 60 8.70 0.24 18.57
N ILE A 61 9.37 0.56 17.45
CA ILE A 61 9.06 0.01 16.14
C ILE A 61 9.90 -1.24 15.90
N LYS A 62 9.24 -2.38 15.75
CA LYS A 62 9.87 -3.65 15.37
C LYS A 62 9.78 -3.81 13.87
N CYS A 63 10.93 -3.92 13.20
CA CYS A 63 11.01 -4.07 11.76
C CYS A 63 11.58 -5.44 11.37
N HIS A 64 10.85 -6.18 10.54
CA HIS A 64 11.19 -7.51 10.08
C HIS A 64 11.19 -7.59 8.55
N ASN A 65 11.92 -8.56 8.01
CA ASN A 65 11.86 -8.86 6.57
C ASN A 65 10.60 -9.67 6.27
N LEU A 66 9.85 -9.24 5.25
CA LEU A 66 8.67 -9.96 4.75
C LEU A 66 9.07 -11.17 3.90
N LEU A 67 10.17 -11.06 3.16
CA LEU A 67 10.68 -12.09 2.25
C LEU A 67 12.01 -12.65 2.75
N GLN A 68 12.30 -13.92 2.44
CA GLN A 68 13.65 -14.47 2.59
C GLN A 68 14.58 -13.75 1.61
N GLU A 69 15.80 -13.45 2.06
CA GLU A 69 16.78 -12.69 1.28
C GLU A 69 16.97 -13.27 -0.12
N SER A 70 17.03 -12.39 -1.12
CA SER A 70 17.17 -12.72 -2.56
C SER A 70 16.05 -13.55 -3.20
N SER A 71 15.02 -13.96 -2.44
CA SER A 71 13.90 -14.76 -2.95
C SER A 71 12.58 -13.98 -3.02
N PHE A 72 11.59 -14.57 -3.69
CA PHE A 72 10.18 -14.14 -3.63
C PHE A 72 9.37 -14.93 -2.59
N VAL A 73 10.04 -15.67 -1.71
CA VAL A 73 9.41 -16.53 -0.71
C VAL A 73 9.22 -15.75 0.59
N GLU A 74 8.00 -15.70 1.12
CA GLU A 74 7.72 -15.08 2.41
C GLU A 74 8.42 -15.82 3.55
N VAL A 75 8.87 -15.09 4.57
CA VAL A 75 9.45 -15.74 5.76
C VAL A 75 8.37 -16.56 6.50
N PRO A 76 8.66 -17.79 6.94
CA PRO A 76 7.64 -18.67 7.52
C PRO A 76 7.13 -18.21 8.89
N TYR A 77 7.91 -17.42 9.62
CA TYR A 77 7.58 -16.94 10.98
C TYR A 77 6.93 -15.56 11.03
N ALA A 78 6.66 -14.92 9.88
CA ALA A 78 5.94 -13.66 9.88
C ALA A 78 4.47 -13.90 10.25
N THR A 79 3.94 -13.11 11.19
CA THR A 79 2.49 -12.99 11.36
C THR A 79 1.90 -12.56 10.02
N LYS A 80 0.93 -13.31 9.51
CA LYS A 80 0.36 -13.09 8.17
C LYS A 80 -1.07 -12.57 8.30
N PHE A 81 -1.27 -11.33 7.84
CA PHE A 81 -2.61 -10.73 7.69
C PHE A 81 -3.11 -10.80 6.23
N PHE A 82 -2.18 -11.09 5.32
CA PHE A 82 -2.42 -11.18 3.90
C PHE A 82 -1.65 -12.38 3.37
N ARG A 83 -2.32 -13.18 2.56
CA ARG A 83 -1.70 -14.24 1.77
C ARG A 83 -1.60 -13.76 0.34
N ARG A 84 -0.39 -13.52 -0.12
CA ARG A 84 -0.11 -13.14 -1.51
C ARG A 84 -0.79 -14.12 -2.48
N MET A 85 -1.44 -13.60 -3.53
CA MET A 85 -1.96 -14.42 -4.62
C MET A 85 -0.80 -15.22 -5.25
N PRO A 86 -0.94 -16.54 -5.42
CA PRO A 86 0.07 -17.32 -6.11
C PRO A 86 0.29 -16.82 -7.54
N HIS A 87 1.53 -16.77 -8.00
CA HIS A 87 1.86 -16.34 -9.36
C HIS A 87 1.09 -17.15 -10.43
N GLY A 88 0.96 -18.48 -10.26
CA GLY A 88 0.18 -19.32 -11.17
C GLY A 88 -1.30 -18.89 -11.25
N LYS A 89 -1.92 -18.53 -10.12
CA LYS A 89 -3.29 -18.03 -10.07
C LYS A 89 -3.43 -16.68 -10.77
N LEU A 90 -2.45 -15.78 -10.65
CA LEU A 90 -2.47 -14.52 -11.39
C LEU A 90 -2.41 -14.75 -12.92
N GLN A 91 -1.66 -15.75 -13.36
CA GLN A 91 -1.53 -16.12 -14.78
C GLN A 91 -2.77 -16.82 -15.36
N GLU A 92 -3.69 -17.31 -14.51
CA GLU A 92 -5.00 -17.82 -14.97
C GLU A 92 -5.92 -16.70 -15.47
N TYR A 93 -5.68 -15.45 -15.07
CA TYR A 93 -6.43 -14.26 -15.48
C TYR A 93 -5.60 -13.42 -16.46
N LEU A 94 -5.51 -13.90 -17.71
CA LEU A 94 -4.76 -13.23 -18.77
C LEU A 94 -5.41 -11.88 -19.10
N ILE A 95 -4.58 -10.85 -19.25
CA ILE A 95 -5.02 -9.51 -19.68
C ILE A 95 -5.73 -9.63 -21.03
N ASP A 96 -6.93 -9.03 -21.11
CA ASP A 96 -7.71 -8.97 -22.33
C ASP A 96 -7.15 -7.89 -23.26
N MET A 97 -6.35 -8.31 -24.24
CA MET A 97 -5.79 -7.40 -25.24
C MET A 97 -6.78 -7.03 -26.36
N ASP A 98 -8.02 -7.56 -26.32
CA ASP A 98 -9.10 -7.13 -27.22
C ASP A 98 -9.92 -5.98 -26.62
N ASP A 99 -9.77 -5.71 -25.31
CA ASP A 99 -10.42 -4.58 -24.64
C ASP A 99 -9.67 -3.26 -24.91
N GLU A 100 -10.34 -2.32 -25.58
CA GLU A 100 -9.71 -1.07 -26.05
C GLU A 100 -9.22 -0.18 -24.89
N GLU A 101 -9.95 -0.15 -23.77
CA GLU A 101 -9.58 0.65 -22.60
C GLU A 101 -8.33 0.09 -21.92
N THR A 102 -8.30 -1.23 -21.71
CA THR A 102 -7.13 -1.95 -21.20
C THR A 102 -5.91 -1.74 -22.07
N VAL A 103 -6.05 -1.85 -23.40
CA VAL A 103 -4.95 -1.62 -24.35
C VAL A 103 -4.44 -0.17 -24.27
N CYS A 104 -5.34 0.81 -24.16
CA CYS A 104 -4.95 2.21 -24.01
C CYS A 104 -4.12 2.43 -22.73
N CYS A 105 -4.58 1.90 -21.59
CA CYS A 105 -3.86 2.04 -20.34
C CYS A 105 -2.50 1.33 -20.35
N ILE A 106 -2.38 0.17 -21.01
CA ILE A 106 -1.10 -0.54 -21.15
C ILE A 106 -0.13 0.24 -22.04
N SER A 107 -0.63 0.90 -23.08
CA SER A 107 0.20 1.77 -23.92
C SER A 107 0.76 2.94 -23.11
N ASP A 108 -0.07 3.62 -22.33
CA ASP A 108 0.36 4.72 -21.45
C ASP A 108 1.39 4.25 -20.41
N GLU A 109 1.17 3.06 -19.82
CA GLU A 109 2.11 2.43 -18.90
C GLU A 109 3.46 2.11 -19.60
N LYS A 110 3.42 1.63 -20.85
CA LYS A 110 4.64 1.34 -21.62
C LYS A 110 5.44 2.61 -21.89
N ASP A 111 4.77 3.70 -22.24
CA ASP A 111 5.42 5.00 -22.43
C ASP A 111 6.06 5.49 -21.13
N LEU A 112 5.38 5.32 -20.00
CA LEU A 112 5.95 5.58 -18.67
C LEU A 112 7.24 4.77 -18.48
N TRP A 113 7.23 3.46 -18.69
CA TRP A 113 8.43 2.62 -18.52
C TRP A 113 9.55 2.98 -19.49
N GLY A 114 9.20 3.45 -20.70
CA GLY A 114 10.12 3.86 -21.75
C GLY A 114 10.80 5.22 -21.55
N LEU A 115 10.38 6.03 -20.56
CA LEU A 115 11.03 7.32 -20.29
C LEU A 115 12.51 7.11 -19.92
N ASN A 116 13.38 7.85 -20.62
CA ASN A 116 14.82 7.76 -20.39
C ASN A 116 15.25 8.45 -19.08
N THR A 117 16.45 8.13 -18.60
CA THR A 117 17.00 8.65 -17.34
C THR A 117 17.12 10.18 -17.30
N GLN A 118 17.25 10.85 -18.44
CA GLN A 118 17.36 12.31 -18.48
C GLN A 118 16.01 12.98 -18.23
N VAL A 119 14.95 12.52 -18.90
CA VAL A 119 13.58 12.98 -18.68
C VAL A 119 13.17 12.73 -17.22
N LEU A 120 13.57 11.58 -16.66
CA LEU A 120 13.24 11.24 -15.27
C LEU A 120 13.88 12.14 -14.22
N ARG A 121 15.04 12.74 -14.51
CA ARG A 121 15.69 13.70 -13.60
C ARG A 121 14.98 15.05 -13.58
N GLU A 122 14.22 15.36 -14.61
CA GLU A 122 13.48 16.61 -14.75
C GLU A 122 12.06 16.50 -14.15
N LEU A 123 11.57 15.28 -13.93
CA LEU A 123 10.30 15.04 -13.27
C LEU A 123 10.42 15.16 -11.76
N ASP A 124 9.38 15.74 -11.16
CA ASP A 124 9.20 15.75 -9.71
C ASP A 124 9.13 14.31 -9.17
N SER A 125 9.91 14.02 -8.12
CA SER A 125 10.11 12.64 -7.66
C SER A 125 8.86 12.04 -7.02
N VAL A 126 8.04 12.85 -6.33
CA VAL A 126 6.78 12.37 -5.77
C VAL A 126 5.74 12.16 -6.88
N MET A 127 5.70 13.03 -7.90
CA MET A 127 4.86 12.84 -9.08
C MET A 127 5.20 11.57 -9.87
N LEU A 128 6.49 11.22 -9.95
CA LEU A 128 6.92 9.96 -10.56
C LEU A 128 6.44 8.75 -9.75
N ALA A 129 6.58 8.79 -8.42
CA ALA A 129 6.07 7.74 -7.54
C ALA A 129 4.54 7.59 -7.65
N ALA A 130 3.83 8.72 -7.70
CA ALA A 130 2.39 8.83 -7.92
C ALA A 130 1.92 8.16 -9.22
N THR A 131 2.68 8.38 -10.30
CA THR A 131 2.38 7.78 -11.60
C THR A 131 2.53 6.25 -11.55
N ILE A 132 3.54 5.74 -10.82
CA ILE A 132 3.70 4.29 -10.59
C ILE A 132 2.56 3.74 -9.74
N CYS A 133 2.17 4.43 -8.67
CA CYS A 133 1.00 4.07 -7.86
C CYS A 133 -0.26 3.97 -8.73
N THR A 134 -0.47 4.95 -9.61
CA THR A 134 -1.61 5.01 -10.53
C THR A 134 -1.59 3.85 -11.51
N ALA A 135 -0.44 3.54 -12.12
CA ALA A 135 -0.30 2.41 -13.04
C ALA A 135 -0.66 1.08 -12.36
N LEU A 136 -0.16 0.83 -11.14
CA LEU A 136 -0.53 -0.35 -10.34
C LEU A 136 -2.02 -0.35 -9.99
N GLY A 137 -2.57 0.81 -9.63
CA GLY A 137 -3.98 1.01 -9.36
C GLY A 137 -4.85 0.65 -10.56
N LEU A 138 -4.50 1.11 -11.77
CA LEU A 138 -5.19 0.78 -13.01
C LEU A 138 -5.08 -0.72 -13.34
N ALA A 139 -3.88 -1.28 -13.25
CA ALA A 139 -3.64 -2.70 -13.51
C ALA A 139 -4.43 -3.64 -12.56
N PHE A 140 -4.72 -3.17 -11.34
CA PHE A 140 -5.55 -3.88 -10.38
C PHE A 140 -7.06 -3.63 -10.58
N ASN A 141 -7.45 -2.38 -10.81
CA ASN A 141 -8.85 -1.95 -10.78
C ASN A 141 -9.56 -2.14 -12.12
N ALA A 142 -8.87 -1.89 -13.22
CA ALA A 142 -9.45 -1.57 -14.52
C ALA A 142 -9.03 -2.51 -15.65
N TYR A 143 -7.87 -3.17 -15.56
CA TYR A 143 -7.45 -4.09 -16.62
C TYR A 143 -8.41 -5.27 -16.68
N GLU A 144 -9.12 -5.37 -17.79
CA GLU A 144 -9.98 -6.51 -18.08
C GLU A 144 -9.12 -7.75 -18.31
N ARG A 145 -9.60 -8.86 -17.77
CA ARG A 145 -8.91 -10.15 -17.84
C ARG A 145 -9.88 -11.23 -18.23
N LYS A 146 -9.44 -12.11 -19.13
CA LYS A 146 -10.21 -13.27 -19.56
C LYS A 146 -10.06 -14.40 -18.55
N THR A 147 -11.20 -14.89 -18.12
CA THR A 147 -11.34 -16.14 -17.38
C THR A 147 -11.42 -17.34 -18.34
N SER A 148 -11.26 -18.54 -17.81
CA SER A 148 -11.33 -19.78 -18.61
C SER A 148 -12.67 -20.02 -19.29
N ASP A 149 -13.76 -19.44 -18.77
CA ASP A 149 -15.11 -19.51 -19.35
C ASP A 149 -15.45 -18.31 -20.25
N GLY A 150 -14.48 -17.43 -20.51
CA GLY A 150 -14.62 -16.30 -21.44
C GLY A 150 -15.27 -15.05 -20.84
N GLN A 151 -15.51 -15.01 -19.53
CA GLN A 151 -15.95 -13.79 -18.86
C GLN A 151 -14.80 -12.82 -18.69
N GLN A 152 -15.11 -11.53 -18.77
CA GLN A 152 -14.20 -10.43 -18.43
C GLN A 152 -14.35 -10.09 -16.95
N VAL A 153 -13.22 -10.04 -16.26
CA VAL A 153 -13.13 -9.66 -14.84
C VAL A 153 -11.88 -8.83 -14.60
N THR A 154 -11.88 -8.01 -13.54
CA THR A 154 -10.67 -7.32 -13.06
C THR A 154 -10.10 -8.01 -11.82
N LEU A 155 -8.80 -7.79 -11.52
CA LEU A 155 -8.18 -8.35 -10.31
C LEU A 155 -8.88 -7.91 -9.03
N ARG A 156 -9.37 -6.67 -8.99
CA ARG A 156 -10.16 -6.15 -7.88
C ARG A 156 -11.42 -7.00 -7.66
N GLN A 157 -12.15 -7.31 -8.73
CA GLN A 157 -13.41 -8.07 -8.62
C GLN A 157 -13.19 -9.47 -8.05
N ILE A 158 -12.14 -10.17 -8.49
CA ILE A 158 -11.87 -11.55 -8.05
C ILE A 158 -11.21 -11.63 -6.67
N SER A 159 -10.57 -10.56 -6.19
CA SER A 159 -9.87 -10.54 -4.91
C SER A 159 -10.78 -10.21 -3.72
N GLY A 160 -11.97 -9.66 -3.98
CA GLY A 160 -12.93 -9.26 -2.94
C GLY A 160 -12.58 -7.94 -2.24
N TRP A 161 -11.57 -7.22 -2.73
CA TRP A 161 -11.25 -5.86 -2.30
C TRP A 161 -12.26 -4.87 -2.88
N LYS A 162 -12.73 -3.93 -2.05
CA LYS A 162 -13.60 -2.84 -2.45
C LYS A 162 -12.79 -1.57 -2.51
N LYS A 163 -12.94 -0.78 -3.57
CA LYS A 163 -12.38 0.58 -3.60
C LYS A 163 -12.94 1.36 -2.41
N ALA A 164 -12.05 2.08 -1.73
CA ALA A 164 -12.38 2.85 -0.56
C ALA A 164 -11.95 4.30 -0.78
N ASP A 165 -12.59 5.20 -0.05
CA ASP A 165 -12.05 6.53 0.18
C ASP A 165 -11.06 6.47 1.34
N PHE A 166 -10.26 7.53 1.48
CA PHE A 166 -9.38 7.70 2.63
C PHE A 166 -10.12 8.24 3.87
N GLY A 167 -11.41 7.95 4.00
CA GLY A 167 -12.21 8.38 5.14
C GLY A 167 -11.82 7.67 6.45
N LEU A 168 -12.63 7.90 7.49
CA LEU A 168 -12.44 7.39 8.86
C LEU A 168 -12.30 5.86 8.98
N GLY A 169 -12.62 5.11 7.91
CA GLY A 169 -12.43 3.67 7.85
C GLY A 169 -10.99 3.22 7.58
N ILE A 170 -10.11 4.13 7.12
CA ILE A 170 -8.71 3.84 6.77
C ILE A 170 -7.75 4.63 7.66
N PHE A 171 -7.95 5.95 7.74
CA PHE A 171 -7.12 6.82 8.57
C PHE A 171 -7.95 7.48 9.67
N HIS A 172 -7.39 7.52 10.88
CA HIS A 172 -7.97 8.30 11.97
C HIS A 172 -7.81 9.79 11.66
N ASP A 173 -8.83 10.59 11.95
CA ASP A 173 -8.87 12.05 11.68
C ASP A 173 -7.66 12.82 12.26
N VAL A 174 -7.18 12.41 13.42
CA VAL A 174 -6.00 12.99 14.09
C VAL A 174 -4.73 12.93 13.23
N PHE A 175 -4.63 11.99 12.29
CA PHE A 175 -3.48 11.85 11.39
C PHE A 175 -3.72 12.47 10.00
N TYR A 176 -4.94 12.94 9.72
CA TYR A 176 -5.36 13.31 8.38
C TYR A 176 -4.53 14.46 7.81
N ASP A 177 -4.32 15.51 8.60
CA ASP A 177 -3.60 16.69 8.13
C ASP A 177 -2.17 16.35 7.70
N ASP A 178 -1.47 15.57 8.50
CA ASP A 178 -0.10 15.14 8.22
C ASP A 178 0.01 14.20 7.03
N ILE A 179 -0.98 13.33 6.84
CA ILE A 179 -1.01 12.35 5.74
C ILE A 179 -1.34 13.01 4.40
N PHE A 180 -2.31 13.93 4.37
CA PHE A 180 -2.84 14.48 3.12
C PHE A 180 -2.26 15.83 2.71
N HIS A 181 -1.61 16.56 3.63
CA HIS A 181 -0.99 17.86 3.31
C HIS A 181 0.53 17.81 3.23
N SER A 182 1.14 16.64 3.34
CA SER A 182 2.56 16.48 3.08
C SER A 182 2.87 16.71 1.60
N LYS A 183 3.86 17.56 1.33
CA LYS A 183 4.38 17.80 -0.03
C LYS A 183 5.34 16.72 -0.50
N HIS A 184 5.79 15.87 0.43
CA HIS A 184 6.86 14.90 0.19
C HIS A 184 6.34 13.48 0.03
N TRP A 185 5.10 13.23 0.44
CA TRP A 185 4.46 11.93 0.34
C TRP A 185 2.97 12.09 0.57
N TYR A 186 2.16 11.27 -0.08
CA TYR A 186 0.72 11.24 0.10
C TYR A 186 0.15 9.90 -0.43
N PRO A 187 -0.97 9.43 0.12
CA PRO A 187 -1.58 8.20 -0.34
C PRO A 187 -2.36 8.44 -1.65
N GLU A 188 -2.35 7.46 -2.55
CA GLU A 188 -2.87 7.57 -3.92
C GLU A 188 -4.21 6.84 -4.10
N ASP A 189 -4.23 5.53 -3.90
CA ASP A 189 -5.45 4.72 -3.95
C ASP A 189 -5.59 3.89 -2.68
N ALA A 190 -6.85 3.58 -2.33
CA ALA A 190 -7.20 2.81 -1.14
C ALA A 190 -8.25 1.74 -1.45
N TRP A 191 -8.15 0.65 -0.71
CA TRP A 191 -9.08 -0.47 -0.75
C TRP A 191 -9.32 -1.01 0.65
N GLN A 192 -10.56 -1.45 0.88
CA GLN A 192 -10.97 -2.09 2.11
C GLN A 192 -11.51 -3.49 1.83
N SER A 193 -11.42 -4.34 2.83
CA SER A 193 -11.98 -5.69 2.79
C SER A 193 -13.48 -5.67 2.47
N GLY A 194 -13.90 -6.50 1.51
CA GLY A 194 -15.32 -6.80 1.29
C GLY A 194 -15.90 -7.83 2.27
N LYS A 195 -15.06 -8.49 3.09
CA LYS A 195 -15.40 -9.54 4.05
C LYS A 195 -16.08 -8.96 5.32
N PRO A 196 -16.57 -9.78 6.28
CA PRO A 196 -17.40 -9.28 7.38
C PRO A 196 -16.73 -8.20 8.24
N LYS A 197 -17.56 -7.45 8.98
CA LYS A 197 -17.18 -6.25 9.76
C LYS A 197 -16.05 -6.45 10.79
N ASP A 198 -15.70 -7.69 11.08
CA ASP A 198 -14.67 -8.10 12.05
C ASP A 198 -13.25 -8.22 11.45
N GLN A 199 -13.09 -8.07 10.12
CA GLN A 199 -11.78 -8.09 9.46
C GLN A 199 -11.49 -6.75 8.76
N PRO A 200 -11.20 -5.65 9.52
CA PRO A 200 -10.93 -4.33 8.97
C PRO A 200 -9.54 -4.25 8.34
N HIS A 201 -9.31 -5.02 7.27
CA HIS A 201 -8.09 -4.95 6.50
C HIS A 201 -8.22 -3.83 5.48
N VAL A 202 -7.17 -3.01 5.41
CA VAL A 202 -7.02 -1.92 4.46
C VAL A 202 -5.75 -2.14 3.67
N MET A 203 -5.78 -1.72 2.42
CA MET A 203 -4.63 -1.66 1.54
C MET A 203 -4.66 -0.30 0.87
N PHE A 204 -3.52 0.31 0.66
CA PHE A 204 -3.39 1.54 -0.10
C PHE A 204 -1.99 1.66 -0.67
N THR A 205 -1.81 2.56 -1.63
CA THR A 205 -0.52 2.95 -2.19
C THR A 205 -0.14 4.32 -1.66
N LEU A 206 1.14 4.54 -1.35
CA LEU A 206 1.70 5.83 -0.96
C LEU A 206 2.77 6.24 -1.96
N ALA A 207 2.62 7.40 -2.57
CA ALA A 207 3.67 8.05 -3.31
C ALA A 207 4.60 8.78 -2.34
N HIS A 208 5.91 8.68 -2.55
CA HIS A 208 6.89 9.25 -1.64
C HIS A 208 8.11 9.79 -2.42
N GLU A 209 8.56 11.00 -2.12
CA GLU A 209 9.66 11.68 -2.84
C GLU A 209 11.03 11.02 -2.59
N TYR A 210 11.26 10.56 -1.35
CA TYR A 210 12.57 10.11 -0.92
C TYR A 210 12.87 8.67 -1.34
N GLU A 211 14.09 8.44 -1.84
CA GLU A 211 14.65 7.10 -2.09
C GLU A 211 15.19 6.48 -0.79
N VAL A 212 14.79 5.23 -0.45
CA VAL A 212 15.39 4.53 0.70
C VAL A 212 16.90 4.41 0.57
N LYS A 213 17.60 4.76 1.65
CA LYS A 213 19.02 4.46 1.87
C LYS A 213 19.13 3.18 2.70
N ASP A 214 19.88 2.21 2.18
CA ASP A 214 20.13 0.92 2.83
C ASP A 214 18.84 0.18 3.23
N ASN A 215 18.79 -0.36 4.46
CA ASN A 215 17.64 -1.08 4.99
C ASN A 215 16.70 -0.20 5.84
N SER A 216 16.83 1.13 5.79
CA SER A 216 16.03 2.05 6.61
C SER A 216 14.53 2.04 6.24
N LEU A 217 13.72 2.49 7.20
CA LEU A 217 12.34 2.93 6.94
C LEU A 217 12.34 4.43 6.68
N LEU A 218 11.51 4.89 5.75
CA LEU A 218 11.23 6.30 5.60
C LEU A 218 10.21 6.74 6.66
N ARG A 219 10.25 8.01 7.04
CA ARG A 219 9.29 8.60 7.96
C ARG A 219 7.86 8.41 7.43
N GLY A 220 7.62 8.71 6.15
CA GLY A 220 6.32 8.49 5.52
C GLY A 220 5.91 7.03 5.44
N GLU A 221 6.84 6.08 5.53
CA GLU A 221 6.55 4.64 5.51
C GLU A 221 6.04 4.08 6.84
N VAL A 222 6.57 4.60 7.93
CA VAL A 222 6.01 4.31 9.26
C VAL A 222 4.60 4.90 9.36
N MET A 223 4.35 5.96 8.61
CA MET A 223 3.05 6.61 8.52
C MET A 223 2.13 5.97 7.46
N ALA A 224 2.64 5.12 6.53
CA ALA A 224 1.88 4.59 5.39
C ALA A 224 2.59 3.54 4.47
N LEU A 225 1.85 2.71 3.70
CA LEU A 225 2.39 1.69 2.75
C LEU A 225 3.07 2.29 1.50
N SER A 226 4.36 2.06 1.17
CA SER A 226 5.12 2.97 0.26
C SER A 226 5.73 2.48 -1.07
N ILE A 227 5.51 3.30 -2.10
CA ILE A 227 6.27 3.43 -3.34
C ILE A 227 7.08 4.74 -3.26
N MET A 228 8.36 4.67 -3.63
CA MET A 228 9.37 5.70 -3.38
C MET A 228 9.86 6.36 -4.66
N GLY A 229 10.48 7.53 -4.48
CA GLY A 229 11.19 8.24 -5.53
C GLY A 229 12.24 7.35 -6.20
N GLY A 230 12.67 7.74 -7.39
CA GLY A 230 13.68 6.98 -8.14
C GLY A 230 13.21 5.63 -8.68
N ARG A 231 11.90 5.46 -8.90
CA ARG A 231 11.28 4.25 -9.48
C ARG A 231 11.53 2.99 -8.65
N LYS A 232 11.35 3.10 -7.34
CA LYS A 232 11.48 1.95 -6.42
C LYS A 232 10.21 1.78 -5.62
N GLY A 233 9.83 0.55 -5.32
CA GLY A 233 8.71 0.28 -4.43
C GLY A 233 9.04 -0.82 -3.44
N ARG A 234 8.30 -0.89 -2.34
CA ARG A 234 8.24 -2.10 -1.52
C ARG A 234 6.86 -2.32 -0.92
N VAL A 235 6.60 -3.56 -0.53
CA VAL A 235 5.39 -3.92 0.21
C VAL A 235 5.69 -3.83 1.70
N LEU A 236 4.81 -3.16 2.43
CA LEU A 236 4.80 -3.14 3.89
C LEU A 236 3.57 -3.90 4.40
N GLN A 237 3.71 -4.59 5.53
CA GLN A 237 2.57 -5.07 6.32
C GLN A 237 2.79 -4.60 7.74
N ALA A 238 1.81 -3.93 8.33
CA ALA A 238 1.94 -3.33 9.63
C ALA A 238 0.75 -3.67 10.52
N TYR A 239 1.02 -3.81 11.82
CA TYR A 239 0.00 -3.91 12.85
C TYR A 239 0.55 -3.39 14.18
N PHE A 240 -0.35 -2.95 15.06
CA PHE A 240 0.01 -2.56 16.42
C PHE A 240 -0.21 -3.74 17.37
N ALA A 241 0.78 -4.00 18.22
CA ALA A 241 0.75 -5.06 19.23
C ALA A 241 1.07 -4.49 20.61
N ASP A 242 0.96 -5.30 21.67
CA ASP A 242 1.26 -4.89 23.04
C ASP A 242 2.70 -4.34 23.20
N GLU A 243 3.63 -4.75 22.34
CA GLU A 243 5.03 -4.33 22.36
C GLU A 243 5.35 -3.16 21.41
N GLY A 244 4.33 -2.56 20.78
CA GLY A 244 4.47 -1.44 19.86
C GLY A 244 4.13 -1.77 18.40
N LEU A 245 4.57 -0.89 17.50
CA LEU A 245 4.31 -1.01 16.06
C LEU A 245 5.21 -2.08 15.42
N VAL A 246 4.62 -3.07 14.77
CA VAL A 246 5.35 -4.12 14.05
C VAL A 246 5.18 -3.90 12.55
N ILE A 247 6.30 -3.84 11.82
CA ILE A 247 6.34 -3.64 10.37
C ILE A 247 7.15 -4.76 9.72
N PHE A 248 6.52 -5.50 8.81
CA PHE A 248 7.20 -6.35 7.85
C PHE A 248 7.42 -5.58 6.55
N LYS A 249 8.65 -5.58 6.02
CA LYS A 249 8.98 -4.92 4.76
C LYS A 249 9.59 -5.90 3.76
N SER A 250 9.19 -5.80 2.49
CA SER A 250 9.91 -6.48 1.42
C SER A 250 11.24 -5.79 1.12
N ARG A 251 12.05 -6.42 0.27
CA ARG A 251 13.14 -5.72 -0.43
C ARG A 251 12.58 -4.62 -1.35
N LEU A 252 13.46 -3.75 -1.82
CA LEU A 252 13.14 -2.78 -2.87
C LEU A 252 13.00 -3.49 -4.22
N PHE A 253 11.95 -3.14 -4.95
CA PHE A 253 11.69 -3.53 -6.33
C PHE A 253 11.97 -2.35 -7.24
N LEU A 254 12.57 -2.60 -8.38
CA LEU A 254 12.95 -1.58 -9.36
C LEU A 254 11.87 -1.48 -10.44
N PHE A 255 11.61 -0.26 -10.90
CA PHE A 255 10.76 0.03 -12.06
C PHE A 255 11.59 0.77 -13.13
N ALA A 256 12.87 0.44 -13.27
CA ALA A 256 13.83 1.23 -14.04
C ALA A 256 13.56 1.22 -15.56
N GLY A 257 12.91 0.18 -16.09
CA GLY A 257 12.52 0.04 -17.48
C GLY A 257 11.41 -1.01 -17.65
N GLU A 258 11.05 -1.35 -18.89
CA GLU A 258 9.89 -2.22 -19.20
C GLU A 258 9.94 -3.60 -18.51
N GLU A 259 11.09 -4.29 -18.53
CA GLU A 259 11.24 -5.61 -17.91
C GLU A 259 11.15 -5.56 -16.38
N ASP A 260 11.86 -4.61 -15.76
CA ASP A 260 11.83 -4.37 -14.32
C ASP A 260 10.43 -3.94 -13.87
N GLY A 261 9.82 -3.01 -14.62
CA GLY A 261 8.47 -2.51 -14.39
C GLY A 261 7.45 -3.64 -14.43
N LYS A 262 7.47 -4.47 -15.49
CA LYS A 262 6.58 -5.63 -15.60
C LYS A 262 6.77 -6.61 -14.44
N THR A 263 8.00 -7.01 -14.15
CA THR A 263 8.31 -8.00 -13.11
C THR A 263 7.91 -7.49 -11.72
N SER A 264 8.18 -6.22 -11.44
CA SER A 264 7.80 -5.58 -10.19
C SER A 264 6.28 -5.39 -10.10
N SER A 265 5.62 -4.93 -11.16
CA SER A 265 4.17 -4.81 -11.21
C SER A 265 3.47 -6.13 -10.94
N GLU A 266 3.91 -7.23 -11.55
CA GLU A 266 3.36 -8.56 -11.27
C GLU A 266 3.52 -8.98 -9.79
N PHE A 267 4.64 -8.62 -9.16
CA PHE A 267 4.83 -8.89 -7.73
C PHE A 267 3.87 -8.07 -6.86
N PHE A 268 3.67 -6.79 -7.16
CA PHE A 268 2.75 -5.92 -6.44
C PHE A 268 1.30 -6.37 -6.64
N LEU A 269 0.90 -6.69 -7.86
CA LEU A 269 -0.44 -7.20 -8.18
C LEU A 269 -0.75 -8.50 -7.45
N GLN A 270 0.23 -9.36 -7.19
CA GLN A 270 0.03 -10.54 -6.36
C GLN A 270 -0.32 -10.18 -4.90
N TYR A 271 0.23 -9.10 -4.34
CA TYR A 271 -0.16 -8.60 -3.02
C TYR A 271 -1.48 -7.84 -3.07
N MET A 272 -1.75 -7.09 -4.14
CA MET A 272 -3.03 -6.39 -4.30
C MET A 272 -4.20 -7.35 -4.48
N GLY A 273 -3.98 -8.47 -5.17
CA GLY A 273 -4.91 -9.58 -5.26
C GLY A 273 -4.88 -10.54 -4.05
N SER A 274 -4.21 -10.18 -2.96
CA SER A 274 -4.04 -11.08 -1.81
C SER A 274 -5.36 -11.48 -1.17
N GLU A 275 -5.37 -12.69 -0.62
CA GLU A 275 -6.44 -13.16 0.24
C GLU A 275 -6.18 -12.67 1.67
N ILE A 276 -7.19 -12.07 2.29
CA ILE A 276 -7.15 -11.75 3.72
C ILE A 276 -7.00 -13.04 4.53
N PHE A 277 -6.01 -13.06 5.41
CA PHE A 277 -5.64 -14.21 6.22
C PHE A 277 -5.39 -13.77 7.66
N GLY A 278 -5.62 -14.63 8.65
CA GLY A 278 -5.44 -14.26 10.06
C GLY A 278 -6.55 -13.35 10.61
N ASP A 279 -6.56 -13.19 11.93
CA ASP A 279 -7.51 -12.35 12.65
C ASP A 279 -6.75 -11.15 13.24
N THR A 280 -7.20 -9.93 12.96
CA THR A 280 -6.63 -8.71 13.53
C THR A 280 -7.27 -8.33 14.86
N ALA A 281 -8.41 -8.94 15.23
CA ALA A 281 -9.04 -8.80 16.54
C ALA A 281 -8.27 -9.57 17.64
N VAL A 282 -7.42 -10.53 17.27
CA VAL A 282 -6.69 -11.41 18.18
C VAL A 282 -5.19 -11.24 17.96
N THR A 283 -4.63 -10.16 18.49
CA THR A 283 -3.20 -10.14 18.85
C THR A 283 -3.06 -10.63 20.29
N GLU A 284 -3.38 -11.90 20.53
CA GLU A 284 -2.66 -12.63 21.57
C GLU A 284 -1.34 -13.06 20.94
N THR A 285 -0.23 -12.64 21.54
CA THR A 285 1.12 -12.97 21.08
C THR A 285 1.21 -14.48 20.85
N PRO A 286 1.67 -14.97 19.68
CA PRO A 286 1.93 -16.39 19.51
C PRO A 286 2.91 -16.82 20.60
N SER A 287 2.48 -17.72 21.47
CA SER A 287 3.38 -18.36 22.43
C SER A 287 4.40 -19.14 21.63
N ILE A 288 5.63 -18.61 21.56
CA ILE A 288 6.76 -19.35 21.01
C ILE A 288 7.04 -20.49 21.99
N LEU A 289 6.62 -21.71 21.63
CA LEU A 289 7.11 -22.96 22.22
C LEU A 289 8.37 -23.41 21.49
#